data_AF-A0A376TXP7-F1
#
_entry.id   AF-A0A376TXP7-F1
#
_cell.length_a   1.000
_cell.length_b   1.000
_cell.length_c   1.000
_cell.angle_alpha   90.00
_cell.angle_beta   90.00
_cell.angle_gamma   90.00
#
_symmetry.space_group_name_H-M   'P 1'
#
loop_
_entity.id
_entity.type
_entity.pdbx_description
1 polymer ?
#
loop_
_entity_poly.entity_id
_entity_poly.type
_entity_poly.pdbx_seq_one_letter_code
_entity_poly.pdbx_strand_id
1 'polypeptide(L)'
;MLTVPGLCWLCRMPLALGHWGICSVCSRAARTDKTLCPQCGLPATHSHLPCGRCLQKPPPWQRLVTVADYAPPLSPLIHQLKFSRRSEIASALSRLLLLEVLHARRTTGLQLPDRIISVPLWQRRHWRRGFNQSDLLCQPLSRWLHCRWIAKPSHEHGPLRPSIFSVPGYASAT
;
A
#
# COMPACT_ATOMS: atom_id res chain seq x y z
N MET A 1 -0.32 -0.26 -37.61
CA MET A 1 -0.81 -0.47 -36.23
C MET A 1 -1.05 0.89 -35.59
N LEU A 2 -2.28 1.17 -35.14
CA LEU A 2 -2.58 2.39 -34.37
C LEU A 2 -2.10 2.18 -32.93
N THR A 3 -0.94 2.72 -32.58
CA THR A 3 -0.51 2.81 -31.18
C THR A 3 -1.31 3.92 -30.51
N VAL A 4 -2.38 3.57 -29.80
CA VAL A 4 -3.05 4.52 -28.90
C VAL A 4 -2.14 4.71 -27.68
N PRO A 5 -1.55 5.90 -27.48
CA PRO A 5 -0.66 6.10 -26.35
C PRO A 5 -1.45 6.03 -25.05
N GLY A 6 -0.93 5.29 -24.06
CA GLY A 6 -1.48 5.34 -22.71
C GLY A 6 -1.33 6.76 -22.15
N LEU A 7 -2.39 7.31 -21.57
CA LEU A 7 -2.37 8.66 -20.99
C LEU A 7 -2.13 8.61 -19.48
N CYS A 8 -1.49 9.64 -18.95
CA CYS A 8 -1.34 9.81 -17.50
C CYS A 8 -2.72 9.98 -16.84
N TRP A 9 -2.99 9.22 -15.77
CA TRP A 9 -4.23 9.31 -14.99
C TRP A 9 -4.45 10.68 -14.35
N LEU A 10 -3.39 11.48 -14.18
CA LEU A 10 -3.45 12.80 -13.55
C LEU A 10 -3.50 13.93 -14.58
N CYS A 11 -2.45 14.08 -15.40
CA CYS A 11 -2.34 15.21 -16.33
C CYS A 11 -2.85 14.93 -17.75
N ARG A 12 -3.29 13.70 -18.05
CA ARG A 12 -3.76 13.26 -19.37
C ARG A 12 -2.75 13.40 -20.52
N MET A 13 -1.48 13.72 -20.23
CA MET A 13 -0.41 13.72 -21.24
C MET A 13 -0.03 12.30 -21.68
N PRO A 14 0.43 12.11 -22.93
CA PRO A 14 0.93 10.82 -23.42
C PRO A 14 2.08 10.27 -22.57
N LEU A 15 2.03 8.96 -22.29
CA LEU A 15 3.10 8.23 -21.62
C LEU A 15 3.90 7.43 -22.65
N ALA A 16 5.23 7.54 -22.58
CA ALA A 16 6.12 6.63 -23.30
C ALA A 16 5.89 5.16 -22.90
N LEU A 17 5.56 4.94 -21.62
CA LEU A 17 5.25 3.63 -21.05
C LEU A 17 3.84 3.65 -20.47
N GLY A 18 2.83 3.39 -21.33
CA GLY A 18 1.42 3.47 -20.96
C GLY A 18 1.02 2.66 -19.72
N HIS A 19 1.65 1.49 -19.53
CA HIS A 19 1.37 0.61 -18.40
C HIS A 19 1.80 1.19 -17.03
N TRP A 20 2.57 2.28 -16.99
CA TRP A 20 2.90 2.97 -15.73
C TRP A 20 1.73 3.80 -15.17
N GLY A 21 0.81 4.23 -16.03
CA GLY A 21 -0.39 4.98 -15.66
C GLY A 21 -0.17 6.41 -15.13
N ILE A 22 0.95 6.71 -14.46
CA ILE A 22 1.26 8.07 -13.97
C ILE A 22 2.66 8.46 -14.44
N CYS A 23 2.78 9.65 -15.03
CA CYS A 23 4.07 10.15 -15.52
C CYS A 23 5.02 10.51 -14.37
N SER A 24 6.31 10.67 -14.69
CA SER A 24 7.35 11.02 -13.71
C SER A 24 7.10 12.37 -13.03
N VAL A 25 6.60 13.36 -13.78
CA VAL A 25 6.27 14.70 -13.28
C VAL A 25 5.16 14.63 -12.23
N CYS A 26 4.02 14.02 -12.58
CA CYS A 26 2.90 13.88 -11.64
C CYS A 26 3.25 12.97 -10.45
N SER A 27 4.04 11.91 -10.66
CA SER A 27 4.50 11.05 -9.56
C SER A 27 5.35 11.83 -8.56
N ARG A 28 6.20 12.77 -9.04
CA ARG A 28 7.01 13.62 -8.17
C ARG A 28 6.16 14.68 -7.46
N ALA A 29 5.27 15.36 -8.18
CA ALA A 29 4.40 16.38 -7.61
C ALA A 29 3.38 15.84 -6.60
N ALA A 30 3.02 14.55 -6.70
CA ALA A 30 2.09 13.93 -5.77
C ALA A 30 2.74 13.47 -4.45
N ARG A 31 4.07 13.44 -4.35
CA ARG A 31 4.75 13.03 -3.11
C ARG A 31 4.57 14.07 -2.01
N THR A 32 4.58 13.59 -0.78
CA THR A 32 4.79 14.45 0.39
C THR A 32 6.25 14.92 0.45
N ASP A 33 6.45 16.24 0.45
CA ASP A 33 7.77 16.86 0.69
C ASP A 33 8.04 17.14 2.19
N LYS A 34 7.09 16.79 3.07
CA LYS A 34 7.21 17.00 4.52
C LYS A 34 8.07 15.91 5.16
N THR A 35 8.86 16.30 6.16
CA THR A 35 9.47 15.33 7.07
C THR A 35 8.39 14.70 7.95
N LEU A 36 8.24 13.38 7.88
CA LEU A 36 7.22 12.63 8.60
C LEU A 36 7.85 11.73 9.67
N CYS A 37 7.13 11.55 10.78
CA CYS A 37 7.46 10.57 11.80
C CYS A 37 7.46 9.16 11.18
N PRO A 38 8.53 8.37 11.36
CA PRO A 38 8.63 7.05 10.75
C PRO A 38 7.61 6.05 11.30
N GLN A 39 7.00 6.32 12.46
CA GLN A 39 5.98 5.47 13.06
C GLN A 39 4.57 5.93 12.70
N CYS A 40 4.16 7.16 13.05
CA CYS A 40 2.77 7.58 12.82
C CYS A 40 2.51 8.28 11.47
N GLY A 41 3.55 8.66 10.72
CA GLY A 41 3.40 9.38 9.45
C GLY A 41 2.89 10.82 9.57
N LEU A 42 2.83 11.38 10.79
CA LEU A 42 2.52 12.79 11.00
C LEU A 42 3.77 13.67 10.82
N PRO A 43 3.62 14.97 10.50
CA PRO A 43 4.75 15.89 10.42
C PRO A 43 5.64 15.82 11.67
N ALA A 44 6.95 15.75 11.47
CA ALA A 44 7.94 15.64 12.52
C ALA A 44 9.24 16.34 12.15
N THR A 45 10.06 16.67 13.15
CA THR A 45 11.37 17.31 12.94
C THR A 45 12.39 16.38 12.27
N HIS A 46 12.31 15.08 12.55
CA HIS A 46 13.24 14.08 12.02
C HIS A 46 12.48 12.90 11.40
N SER A 47 12.96 12.42 10.26
CA SER A 47 12.42 11.24 9.55
C SER A 47 12.92 9.91 10.12
N HIS A 48 13.97 9.95 10.96
CA HIS A 48 14.61 8.76 11.53
C HIS A 48 14.20 8.49 12.97
N LEU A 49 13.69 9.49 13.68
CA LEU A 49 13.33 9.40 15.10
C LEU A 49 11.81 9.46 15.26
N PRO A 50 11.22 8.60 16.12
CA PRO A 50 9.80 8.73 16.47
C PRO A 50 9.51 10.09 17.11
N CYS A 51 8.35 10.67 16.80
CA CYS A 51 7.89 11.89 17.46
C CYS A 51 7.51 11.62 18.93
N GLY A 52 7.41 12.68 19.76
CA GLY A 52 7.10 12.55 21.19
C GLY A 52 5.83 11.75 21.50
N ARG A 53 4.78 11.86 20.66
CA ARG A 53 3.56 11.05 20.80
C ARG A 53 3.85 9.56 20.67
N CYS A 54 4.68 9.18 19.70
CA CYS A 54 5.02 7.78 19.46
C CYS A 54 6.00 7.22 20.50
N LEU A 55 6.85 8.08 21.09
CA LEU A 55 7.69 7.67 22.23
C LEU A 55 6.87 7.36 23.47
N GLN A 56 5.84 8.15 23.76
CA GLN A 56 4.96 7.93 24.91
C GLN A 56 3.98 6.76 24.69
N LYS A 57 3.42 6.66 23.48
CA LYS A 57 2.45 5.64 23.11
C LYS A 57 2.77 5.10 21.72
N PRO A 58 3.68 4.11 21.62
CA PRO A 58 4.09 3.56 20.33
C PRO A 58 2.90 2.85 19.65
N PRO A 59 2.73 3.04 18.32
CA PRO A 59 1.73 2.28 17.58
C PRO A 59 2.11 0.80 17.47
N PRO A 60 1.18 -0.10 17.11
CA PRO A 60 1.45 -1.54 16.99
C PRO A 60 2.27 -1.91 15.74
N TRP A 61 2.86 -0.95 15.04
CA TRP A 61 3.70 -1.15 13.85
C TRP A 61 5.03 -0.41 14.01
N GLN A 62 6.07 -0.91 13.34
CA GLN A 62 7.44 -0.38 13.48
C GLN A 62 7.71 0.81 12.56
N ARG A 63 7.16 0.79 11.35
CA ARG A 63 7.37 1.81 10.31
C ARG A 63 6.09 2.02 9.51
N LEU A 64 5.88 3.25 9.07
CA LEU A 64 4.82 3.64 8.16
C LEU A 64 5.43 4.32 6.93
N VAL A 65 5.01 3.89 5.74
CA VAL A 65 5.39 4.50 4.45
C VAL A 65 4.13 5.02 3.79
N THR A 66 4.14 6.29 3.38
CA THR A 66 3.00 6.97 2.78
C THR A 66 3.43 7.68 1.50
N VAL A 67 2.56 7.68 0.49
CA VAL A 67 2.78 8.44 -0.75
C VAL A 67 2.51 9.92 -0.56
N ALA A 68 1.32 10.23 -0.03
CA ALA A 68 0.81 11.57 0.10
C ALA A 68 -0.27 11.63 1.18
N ASP A 69 -0.64 12.84 1.57
CA ASP A 69 -1.89 13.10 2.28
C ASP A 69 -3.09 12.63 1.42
N TYR A 70 -4.21 12.27 2.06
CA TYR A 70 -5.44 11.91 1.36
C TYR A 70 -6.14 13.16 0.79
N ALA A 71 -5.52 13.77 -0.21
CA ALA A 71 -5.93 15.01 -0.84
C ALA A 71 -5.70 14.94 -2.36
N PRO A 72 -6.25 15.90 -3.14
CA PRO A 72 -5.88 16.03 -4.54
C PRO A 72 -4.36 16.16 -4.71
N PRO A 73 -3.78 15.60 -5.79
CA PRO A 73 -4.46 15.04 -6.94
C PRO A 73 -4.77 13.53 -6.84
N LEU A 74 -4.36 12.85 -5.75
CA LEU A 74 -4.51 11.40 -5.62
C LEU A 74 -5.86 10.95 -5.05
N SER A 75 -6.50 11.77 -4.21
CA SER A 75 -7.78 11.40 -3.57
C SER A 75 -8.88 10.99 -4.56
N PRO A 76 -9.05 11.61 -5.75
CA PRO A 76 -10.05 11.16 -6.72
C PRO A 76 -9.72 9.79 -7.32
N LEU A 77 -8.44 9.50 -7.59
CA LEU A 77 -8.02 8.19 -8.10
C LEU A 77 -8.21 7.09 -7.05
N ILE A 78 -7.89 7.38 -5.80
CA ILE A 78 -8.13 6.46 -4.69
C ILE A 78 -9.63 6.23 -4.50
N HIS A 79 -10.45 7.27 -4.66
CA HIS A 79 -11.92 7.14 -4.64
C HIS A 79 -12.42 6.25 -5.78
N GLN A 80 -11.92 6.44 -7.01
CA GLN A 80 -12.29 5.59 -8.15
C GLN A 80 -11.93 4.11 -7.93
N LEU A 81 -10.75 3.84 -7.36
CA LEU A 81 -10.36 2.49 -6.96
C LEU A 81 -11.31 1.93 -5.88
N LYS A 82 -11.63 2.74 -4.86
CA LYS A 82 -12.48 2.34 -3.73
C LYS A 82 -13.94 2.16 -4.10
N PHE A 83 -14.50 2.91 -5.05
CA PHE A 83 -15.95 2.97 -5.24
C PHE A 83 -16.43 2.74 -6.68
N SER A 84 -15.60 2.98 -7.69
CA SER A 84 -16.01 3.00 -9.10
C SER A 84 -15.58 1.77 -9.90
N ARG A 85 -15.19 0.69 -9.22
CA ARG A 85 -14.70 -0.57 -9.80
C ARG A 85 -13.54 -0.43 -10.82
N ARG A 86 -12.78 0.67 -10.79
CA ARG A 86 -11.64 0.89 -11.69
C ARG A 86 -10.37 0.20 -11.19
N SER A 87 -10.30 -1.12 -11.36
CA SER A 87 -9.14 -1.93 -10.97
C SER A 87 -7.87 -1.57 -11.74
N GLU A 88 -8.00 -1.03 -12.95
CA GLU A 88 -6.88 -0.62 -13.81
C GLU A 88 -6.00 0.46 -13.16
N ILE A 89 -6.56 1.25 -12.23
CA ILE A 89 -5.83 2.30 -11.50
C ILE A 89 -4.89 1.68 -10.45
N ALA A 90 -5.17 0.46 -9.98
CA ALA A 90 -4.42 -0.18 -8.90
C ALA A 90 -2.93 -0.30 -9.23
N SER A 91 -2.58 -0.74 -10.45
CA SER A 91 -1.17 -0.87 -10.87
C SER A 91 -0.41 0.47 -10.77
N ALA A 92 -1.05 1.57 -11.18
CA ALA A 92 -0.45 2.90 -11.11
C ALA A 92 -0.25 3.37 -9.66
N LEU A 93 -1.23 3.14 -8.78
CA LEU A 93 -1.13 3.46 -7.35
C LEU A 93 -0.11 2.58 -6.63
N SER A 94 -0.03 1.29 -6.96
CA SER A 94 1.01 0.38 -6.46
C SER A 94 2.40 0.84 -6.86
N ARG A 95 2.57 1.38 -8.06
CA ARG A 95 3.85 1.92 -8.49
C ARG A 95 4.27 3.11 -7.62
N LEU A 96 3.34 4.01 -7.27
CA LEU A 96 3.64 5.10 -6.34
C LEU A 96 4.08 4.58 -4.97
N LEU A 97 3.38 3.57 -4.43
CA LEU A 97 3.77 2.91 -3.18
C LEU A 97 5.16 2.27 -3.28
N LEU A 98 5.47 1.59 -4.38
CA LEU A 98 6.79 1.00 -4.63
C LEU A 98 7.89 2.07 -4.59
N LEU A 99 7.67 3.21 -5.26
CA LEU A 99 8.64 4.30 -5.30
C LEU A 99 8.96 4.83 -3.90
N GLU A 100 7.96 4.94 -3.02
CA GLU A 100 8.17 5.38 -1.64
C GLU A 100 8.81 4.32 -0.75
N VAL A 101 8.49 3.04 -0.93
CA VAL A 101 9.18 1.95 -0.23
C VAL A 101 10.67 1.91 -0.61
N LEU A 102 10.98 2.05 -1.91
CA LEU A 102 12.36 2.11 -2.39
C LEU A 102 13.07 3.40 -1.97
N HIS A 103 12.34 4.51 -1.83
CA HIS A 103 12.89 5.75 -1.28
C HIS A 103 13.23 5.57 0.19
N ALA A 104 12.29 5.10 1.01
CA ALA A 104 12.48 4.84 2.43
C ALA A 104 13.60 3.83 2.70
N ARG A 105 13.76 2.80 1.85
CA ARG A 105 14.90 1.87 1.92
C ARG A 105 16.23 2.59 1.78
N ARG A 106 16.35 3.48 0.80
CA ARG A 106 17.58 4.25 0.51
C ARG A 106 17.87 5.31 1.57
N THR A 107 16.85 5.99 2.07
CA THR A 107 17.04 7.14 2.97
C THR A 107 17.03 6.77 4.43
N THR A 108 16.20 5.81 4.85
CA THR A 108 16.02 5.46 6.27
C THR A 108 16.50 4.05 6.64
N GLY A 109 17.00 3.27 5.68
CA GLY A 109 17.39 1.89 5.90
C GLY A 109 16.21 0.94 6.13
N LEU A 110 15.01 1.28 5.61
CA LEU A 110 13.83 0.43 5.70
C LEU A 110 14.15 -0.97 5.15
N GLN A 111 13.97 -1.99 5.99
CA GLN A 111 14.08 -3.38 5.56
C GLN A 111 12.84 -3.77 4.77
N LEU A 112 13.05 -4.46 3.64
CA LEU A 112 11.93 -4.94 2.84
C LEU A 112 11.22 -6.09 3.59
N PRO A 113 9.89 -6.16 3.49
CA PRO A 113 9.14 -7.22 4.16
C PRO A 113 9.30 -8.56 3.42
N ASP A 114 9.38 -9.66 4.17
CA ASP A 114 9.35 -11.02 3.61
C ASP A 114 7.97 -11.37 3.02
N ARG A 115 6.92 -10.72 3.53
CA ARG A 115 5.53 -10.99 3.18
C ARG A 115 4.70 -9.72 3.10
N ILE A 116 3.75 -9.72 2.17
CA ILE A 116 2.72 -8.69 2.06
C ILE A 116 1.37 -9.31 2.41
N ILE A 117 0.63 -8.63 3.28
CA ILE A 117 -0.72 -9.00 3.67
C ILE A 117 -1.63 -7.83 3.34
N SER A 118 -2.75 -8.10 2.67
CA SER A 118 -3.77 -7.10 2.40
C SER A 118 -4.70 -6.93 3.60
N VAL A 119 -5.21 -5.71 3.79
CA VAL A 119 -6.28 -5.48 4.77
C VAL A 119 -7.58 -6.06 4.19
N PRO A 120 -8.28 -6.95 4.91
CA PRO A 120 -9.50 -7.56 4.41
C PRO A 120 -10.64 -6.55 4.38
N LEU A 121 -11.49 -6.63 3.36
CA LEU A 121 -12.78 -5.94 3.36
C LEU A 121 -13.80 -6.72 4.18
N TRP A 122 -14.72 -5.97 4.81
CA TRP A 122 -15.88 -6.56 5.45
C TRP A 122 -16.74 -7.34 4.44
N GLN A 123 -17.16 -8.56 4.80
CA GLN A 123 -17.66 -9.60 3.88
C GLN A 123 -18.79 -9.12 2.95
N ARG A 124 -19.76 -8.36 3.45
CA ARG A 124 -20.88 -7.83 2.63
C ARG A 124 -20.44 -6.84 1.55
N ARG A 125 -19.34 -6.10 1.78
CA ARG A 125 -18.76 -5.18 0.79
C ARG A 125 -17.95 -5.93 -0.26
N HIS A 126 -17.35 -7.06 0.10
CA HIS A 126 -16.64 -7.94 -0.83
C HIS A 126 -17.61 -8.57 -1.83
N TRP A 127 -18.69 -9.20 -1.35
CA TRP A 127 -19.72 -9.83 -2.18
C TRP A 127 -20.36 -8.88 -3.20
N ARG A 128 -20.63 -7.62 -2.82
CA ARG A 128 -21.21 -6.62 -3.75
C ARG A 128 -20.24 -6.11 -4.83
N ARG A 129 -18.93 -6.32 -4.68
CA ARG A 129 -17.89 -5.72 -5.53
C ARG A 129 -17.04 -6.73 -6.29
N GLY A 130 -16.97 -7.98 -5.82
CA GLY A 130 -16.25 -9.07 -6.48
C GLY A 130 -14.74 -9.09 -6.26
N PHE A 131 -14.13 -8.03 -5.71
CA PHE A 131 -12.69 -7.96 -5.45
C PHE A 131 -12.33 -7.07 -4.26
N ASN A 132 -11.14 -7.32 -3.70
CA ASN A 132 -10.54 -6.50 -2.66
C ASN A 132 -9.55 -5.48 -3.24
N GLN A 133 -9.81 -4.20 -3.02
CA GLN A 133 -8.96 -3.12 -3.55
C GLN A 133 -7.52 -3.22 -3.04
N SER A 134 -7.32 -3.65 -1.78
CA SER A 134 -6.00 -3.83 -1.21
C SER A 134 -5.26 -5.00 -1.87
N ASP A 135 -5.96 -6.07 -2.25
CA ASP A 135 -5.35 -7.21 -2.97
C ASP A 135 -4.84 -6.80 -4.35
N LEU A 136 -5.60 -5.97 -5.07
CA LEU A 136 -5.17 -5.40 -6.35
C LEU A 136 -3.90 -4.55 -6.22
N LEU A 137 -3.67 -3.92 -5.05
CA LEU A 137 -2.45 -3.19 -4.80
C LEU A 137 -1.28 -4.10 -4.45
N CYS A 138 -1.54 -5.12 -3.61
CA CYS A 138 -0.54 -6.08 -3.13
C CYS A 138 0.04 -6.96 -4.23
N GLN A 139 -0.76 -7.37 -5.22
CA GLN A 139 -0.32 -8.25 -6.29
C GLN A 139 0.90 -7.71 -7.06
N PRO A 140 0.88 -6.51 -7.68
CA PRO A 140 2.06 -5.96 -8.36
C PRO A 140 3.21 -5.65 -7.39
N LEU A 141 2.92 -5.19 -6.16
CA LEU A 141 3.95 -4.92 -5.15
C LEU A 141 4.74 -6.17 -4.79
N SER A 142 4.07 -7.30 -4.59
CA SER A 142 4.71 -8.58 -4.26
C SER A 142 5.65 -9.06 -5.36
N ARG A 143 5.25 -8.86 -6.63
CA ARG A 143 6.07 -9.18 -7.80
C ARG A 143 7.31 -8.28 -7.87
N TRP A 144 7.17 -6.97 -7.62
CA TRP A 144 8.27 -6.01 -7.72
C TRP A 144 9.21 -6.04 -6.52
N LEU A 145 8.72 -6.36 -5.32
CA LEU A 145 9.51 -6.47 -4.10
C LEU A 145 10.04 -7.90 -3.87
N HIS A 146 9.70 -8.84 -4.74
CA HIS A 146 10.08 -10.26 -4.65
C HIS A 146 9.72 -10.91 -3.30
N CYS A 147 8.53 -10.59 -2.78
CA CYS A 147 8.07 -11.10 -1.49
C CYS A 147 6.72 -11.83 -1.62
N ARG A 148 6.43 -12.72 -0.67
CA ARG A 148 5.22 -13.55 -0.74
C ARG A 148 3.98 -12.74 -0.36
N TRP A 149 3.03 -12.62 -1.27
CA TRP A 149 1.71 -12.09 -0.93
C TRP A 149 0.80 -13.19 -0.38
N ILE A 150 0.15 -12.90 0.74
CA ILE A 150 -0.88 -13.74 1.34
C ILE A 150 -2.21 -13.01 1.17
N ALA A 151 -2.98 -13.43 0.17
CA ALA A 151 -4.39 -13.10 0.11
C ALA A 151 -5.09 -13.83 1.27
N LYS A 152 -6.02 -13.17 1.98
CA LYS A 152 -6.95 -13.94 2.81
C LYS A 152 -7.83 -14.78 1.87
N PRO A 153 -8.04 -16.09 2.15
CA PRO A 153 -8.87 -16.93 1.31
C PRO A 153 -10.28 -16.33 1.22
N SER A 154 -10.69 -16.00 -0.01
CA SER A 154 -12.09 -15.86 -0.35
C SER A 154 -12.76 -17.21 -0.11
N HIS A 155 -13.95 -17.21 0.49
CA HIS A 155 -14.72 -18.42 0.84
C HIS A 155 -15.19 -19.27 -0.38
N GLU A 156 -14.55 -19.20 -1.55
CA GLU A 156 -14.83 -20.05 -2.70
C GLU A 156 -14.05 -21.37 -2.71
N HIS A 157 -13.11 -21.56 -1.79
CA HIS A 157 -12.51 -22.86 -1.54
C HIS A 157 -12.87 -23.28 -0.12
N GLY A 158 -13.45 -24.48 0.00
CA GLY A 158 -13.99 -25.08 1.23
C GLY A 158 -13.03 -25.05 2.43
N PRO A 159 -13.52 -25.40 3.64
CA PRO A 159 -12.87 -25.08 4.89
C PRO A 159 -11.42 -25.58 4.91
N LEU A 160 -10.47 -24.64 4.85
CA LEU A 160 -9.09 -24.92 5.22
C LEU A 160 -9.11 -25.38 6.67
N ARG A 161 -8.80 -26.67 6.87
CA ARG A 161 -8.65 -27.30 8.19
C ARG A 161 -7.79 -26.40 9.09
N PRO A 162 -8.15 -26.23 10.37
CA PRO A 162 -7.36 -25.43 11.29
C PRO A 162 -6.04 -26.15 11.52
N SER A 163 -4.97 -25.72 10.84
CA SER A 163 -3.61 -26.02 11.27
C SER A 163 -3.33 -25.14 12.50
N ILE A 164 -3.74 -25.69 13.64
CA ILE A 164 -3.22 -25.51 14.98
C ILE A 164 -1.97 -24.61 15.02
N PHE A 165 -2.14 -23.38 15.48
CA PHE A 165 -1.12 -22.70 16.27
C PHE A 165 -1.66 -22.65 17.69
N SER A 166 -1.45 -23.74 18.42
CA SER A 166 -1.50 -23.74 19.88
C SER A 166 -0.44 -22.76 20.36
N VAL A 167 -0.88 -21.68 21.00
CA VAL A 167 0.01 -20.87 21.83
C VAL A 167 0.35 -21.73 23.04
N PRO A 168 1.63 -22.04 23.34
CA PRO A 168 1.96 -22.70 24.59
C PRO A 168 1.62 -21.77 25.74
N GLY A 169 0.86 -22.29 26.70
CA GLY A 169 0.38 -21.56 27.85
C GLY A 169 1.52 -21.03 28.72
N TYR A 170 1.32 -19.83 29.26
CA TYR A 170 2.04 -19.39 30.43
C TYR A 170 1.31 -19.91 31.67
N ALA A 171 1.86 -20.98 32.24
CA ALA A 171 1.60 -21.41 33.60
C ALA A 171 2.51 -20.61 34.56
N SER A 172 1.86 -19.88 35.46
CA SER A 172 2.10 -19.70 36.91
C SER A 172 3.47 -19.32 37.50
N ALA A 173 3.35 -18.72 38.69
CA ALA A 173 4.32 -18.42 39.76
C ALA A 173 4.91 -17.00 39.68
N THR A 174 4.73 -16.11 40.67
CA THR A 174 4.45 -16.23 42.11
C THR A 174 3.61 -15.07 42.61
#